data_AF-A0A2H3J1P5-F1
#
_entry.id   AF-A0A2H3J1P5-F1
#
_cell.length_a   1.000
_cell.length_b   1.000
_cell.length_c   1.000
_cell.angle_alpha   90.00
_cell.angle_beta   90.00
_cell.angle_gamma   90.00
#
_symmetry.space_group_name_H-M   'P 1'
#
loop_
_entity.id
_entity.type
_entity.pdbx_description
1 polymer ?
#
loop_
_entity_poly.entity_id
_entity_poly.type
_entity_poly.pdbx_seq_one_letter_code
_entity_poly.pdbx_strand_id
1 'polypeptide(L)'
;MHRNWHSLIASRAATNANVASRTRVLGIPKAGTGPLRAFTTSPTSLDASLAGSPQSPNVWTPECGVALDEFLTKKPSSLMQQTHGGKAAVESLSVIRTRPTADTSRHESAKEEAAEMLREAEAKVQAIRDDESLPKRAVKKKGILGKKQLKQAVWDDAHEKLKEIAVRHGYVSGQGVVFLKQEKADGVWFSVAHSVVSGALSTTNVYGANMVVGPDHETRAWGSTSLRLSMSNVFDRDEVTELMRTLMRQHGVKLTLVKFDLHKAMGLDKGKIKSHVWLHSNLLSNDDFKKLRKEYYGEFHSKSTE
;
A
#
# COMPACT_ATOMS: atom_id res chain seq x y z
N MET A 1 15.21 24.26 -24.39
CA MET A 1 16.53 23.80 -23.89
C MET A 1 16.36 22.71 -22.83
N HIS A 2 15.87 21.52 -23.21
CA HIS A 2 15.79 20.35 -22.32
C HIS A 2 16.95 19.42 -22.66
N ARG A 3 18.03 19.46 -21.85
CA ARG A 3 19.15 18.53 -21.98
C ARG A 3 18.86 17.25 -21.19
N ASN A 4 18.95 16.14 -21.92
CA ASN A 4 19.00 14.73 -21.55
C ASN A 4 19.41 14.42 -20.10
N TRP A 5 18.43 14.01 -19.29
CA TRP A 5 18.65 13.35 -18.00
C TRP A 5 19.04 11.87 -18.17
N HIS A 6 18.58 11.21 -19.23
CA HIS A 6 18.86 9.80 -19.50
C HIS A 6 20.31 9.52 -19.94
N SER A 7 21.00 10.48 -20.59
CA SER A 7 22.40 10.28 -21.01
C SER A 7 23.39 10.34 -19.85
N LEU A 8 23.05 11.03 -18.75
CA LEU A 8 23.92 11.13 -17.57
C LEU A 8 23.89 9.86 -16.70
N ILE A 9 22.79 9.11 -16.75
CA ILE A 9 22.66 7.80 -16.09
C ILE A 9 23.35 6.71 -16.93
N ALA A 10 23.15 6.72 -18.25
CA ALA A 10 23.81 5.78 -19.17
C ALA A 10 25.34 5.96 -19.21
N SER A 11 25.83 7.21 -19.18
CA SER A 11 27.28 7.49 -19.21
C SER A 11 28.01 7.01 -17.95
N ARG A 12 27.33 6.87 -16.80
CA ARG A 12 27.91 6.35 -15.55
C ARG A 12 27.80 4.83 -15.42
N ALA A 13 26.80 4.21 -16.04
CA ALA A 13 26.72 2.74 -16.14
C ALA A 13 27.85 2.18 -17.02
N ALA A 14 28.21 2.87 -18.10
CA ALA A 14 29.32 2.48 -18.98
C ALA A 14 30.70 2.61 -18.31
N THR A 15 30.88 3.55 -17.37
CA THR A 15 32.15 3.66 -16.63
C THR A 15 32.32 2.53 -15.60
N ASN A 16 31.22 2.02 -15.02
CA ASN A 16 31.27 0.90 -14.09
C ASN A 16 31.50 -0.45 -14.79
N ALA A 17 31.05 -0.62 -16.04
CA ALA A 17 31.36 -1.82 -16.83
C ALA A 17 32.87 -1.92 -17.16
N ASN A 18 33.58 -0.79 -17.23
CA ASN A 18 35.01 -0.76 -17.54
C ASN A 18 35.92 -0.90 -16.31
N VAL A 19 35.35 -0.83 -15.09
CA VAL A 19 36.05 -1.18 -13.84
C VAL A 19 35.92 -2.68 -13.54
N ALA A 20 34.88 -3.35 -14.07
CA ALA A 20 34.66 -4.78 -13.90
C ALA A 20 35.63 -5.68 -14.69
N SER A 21 36.36 -5.15 -15.67
CA SER A 21 37.32 -5.89 -16.50
C SER A 21 38.76 -5.88 -15.97
N ARG A 22 39.03 -5.24 -14.82
CA ARG A 22 40.40 -5.07 -14.28
C ARG A 22 40.63 -5.54 -12.85
N THR A 23 39.75 -6.37 -12.29
CA THR A 23 39.95 -6.99 -10.98
C THR A 23 40.20 -8.49 -11.14
N ARG A 24 41.37 -8.84 -11.66
CA ARG A 24 41.93 -10.19 -11.53
C ARG A 24 42.95 -10.15 -10.39
N VAL A 25 42.82 -11.11 -9.49
CA VAL A 25 43.67 -11.35 -8.30
C VAL A 25 43.41 -10.36 -7.15
N LEU A 26 42.48 -10.72 -6.27
CA LEU A 26 42.64 -10.70 -4.81
C LEU A 26 41.46 -11.47 -4.20
N GLY A 27 41.76 -12.54 -3.47
CA GLY A 27 40.77 -13.44 -2.88
C GLY A 27 39.89 -12.72 -1.85
N ILE A 28 38.58 -12.72 -2.09
CA ILE A 28 37.57 -12.29 -1.14
C ILE A 28 37.03 -13.54 -0.42
N PRO A 29 36.99 -13.59 0.92
CA PRO A 29 36.41 -14.71 1.65
C PRO A 29 34.90 -14.76 1.46
N LYS A 30 34.35 -15.97 1.25
CA LYS A 30 32.90 -16.25 1.24
C LYS A 30 32.28 -15.74 2.54
N ALA A 31 31.40 -14.73 2.44
CA ALA A 31 30.58 -14.29 3.55
C ALA A 31 29.60 -15.40 3.93
N GLY A 32 29.59 -15.77 5.21
CA GLY A 32 28.73 -16.82 5.75
C GLY A 32 27.24 -16.47 5.62
N THR A 33 26.47 -17.46 5.20
CA THR A 33 25.01 -17.48 5.21
C THR A 33 24.52 -17.47 6.66
N GLY A 34 24.29 -16.28 7.23
CA GLY A 34 23.54 -16.13 8.47
C GLY A 34 22.02 -16.22 8.20
N PRO A 35 21.23 -16.88 9.04
CA PRO A 35 19.79 -17.01 8.83
C PRO A 35 19.11 -15.65 8.94
N LEU A 36 18.30 -15.31 7.94
CA LEU A 36 17.35 -14.21 8.01
C LEU A 36 16.44 -14.42 9.22
N ARG A 37 16.42 -13.47 10.15
CA ARG A 37 15.45 -13.48 11.26
C ARG A 37 14.04 -13.39 10.67
N ALA A 38 13.31 -14.50 10.75
CA ALA A 38 11.88 -14.51 10.50
C ALA A 38 11.20 -13.57 11.50
N PHE A 39 10.68 -12.44 11.00
CA PHE A 39 9.77 -11.60 11.76
C PHE A 39 8.41 -12.28 11.75
N THR A 40 8.06 -12.94 12.86
CA THR A 40 6.72 -13.49 13.08
C THR A 40 5.76 -12.32 13.31
N THR A 41 5.19 -11.80 12.23
CA THR A 41 3.93 -11.05 12.31
C THR A 41 2.80 -12.06 12.10
N SER A 42 1.81 -12.06 13.00
CA SER A 42 0.65 -12.94 12.87
C SER A 42 0.02 -12.75 11.49
N PRO A 43 -0.16 -13.81 10.70
CA PRO A 43 -0.75 -13.69 9.39
C PRO A 43 -2.24 -13.42 9.56
N THR A 44 -2.68 -12.17 9.40
CA THR A 44 -4.03 -11.91 8.89
C THR A 44 -4.00 -12.22 7.39
N SER A 45 -3.84 -13.52 7.12
CA SER A 45 -3.97 -14.14 5.82
C SER A 45 -5.46 -14.23 5.53
N LEU A 46 -5.89 -13.57 4.45
CA LEU A 46 -7.18 -13.83 3.80
C LEU A 46 -7.06 -15.02 2.83
N ASP A 47 -5.96 -15.78 2.89
CA ASP A 47 -5.71 -16.99 2.11
C ASP A 47 -5.86 -18.22 3.01
N ALA A 48 -7.09 -18.71 3.12
CA ALA A 48 -7.40 -20.09 3.47
C ALA A 48 -8.76 -20.47 2.89
N SER A 49 -8.73 -21.25 1.81
CA SER A 49 -9.70 -22.32 1.47
C SER A 49 -11.17 -22.10 1.87
N LEU A 50 -11.96 -21.49 0.98
CA LEU A 50 -13.42 -21.33 1.09
C LEU A 50 -14.22 -22.58 0.67
N ALA A 51 -13.87 -23.73 1.20
CA ALA A 51 -14.77 -24.89 1.21
C ALA A 51 -14.85 -25.44 2.64
N GLY A 52 -15.83 -24.94 3.41
CA GLY A 52 -16.26 -25.56 4.67
C GLY A 52 -15.74 -24.98 5.99
N SER A 53 -14.98 -23.88 6.01
CA SER A 53 -14.64 -23.22 7.28
C SER A 53 -15.77 -22.27 7.75
N PRO A 54 -16.07 -22.21 9.06
CA PRO A 54 -17.05 -21.28 9.60
C PRO A 54 -16.61 -19.85 9.24
N GLN A 55 -17.47 -19.13 8.52
CA GLN A 55 -17.21 -17.76 8.14
C GLN A 55 -16.99 -16.91 9.39
N SER A 56 -15.91 -16.14 9.39
CA SER A 56 -15.61 -15.28 10.53
C SER A 56 -16.75 -14.28 10.76
N PRO A 57 -17.16 -14.02 12.02
CA PRO A 57 -18.33 -13.17 12.33
C PRO A 57 -18.14 -11.69 11.95
N ASN A 58 -17.00 -11.33 11.38
CA ASN A 58 -16.57 -9.98 11.01
C ASN A 58 -16.41 -9.80 9.50
N VAL A 59 -16.77 -10.81 8.70
CA VAL A 59 -16.67 -10.75 7.24
C VAL A 59 -18.03 -11.08 6.66
N TRP A 60 -18.54 -10.17 5.84
CA TRP A 60 -19.72 -10.38 5.02
C TRP A 60 -19.32 -10.75 3.60
N THR A 61 -20.03 -11.72 3.06
CA THR A 61 -19.96 -12.19 1.68
C THR A 61 -21.40 -12.48 1.22
N PRO A 62 -21.73 -12.43 -0.09
CA PRO A 62 -23.06 -12.80 -0.56
C PRO A 62 -23.54 -14.18 -0.10
N GLU A 63 -22.61 -15.10 0.18
CA GLU A 63 -22.88 -16.48 0.59
C GLU A 63 -23.13 -16.65 2.09
N CYS A 64 -23.02 -15.59 2.92
CA CYS A 64 -23.11 -15.73 4.38
C CYS A 64 -24.54 -15.89 4.91
N GLY A 65 -25.55 -15.83 4.05
CA GLY A 65 -26.97 -15.99 4.41
C GLY A 65 -27.56 -14.87 5.27
N VAL A 66 -26.82 -13.79 5.50
CA VAL A 66 -27.24 -12.61 6.29
C VAL A 66 -27.32 -11.41 5.36
N ALA A 67 -28.38 -10.62 5.47
CA ALA A 67 -28.51 -9.38 4.68
C ALA A 67 -27.41 -8.37 5.06
N LEU A 68 -26.94 -7.58 4.08
CA LEU A 68 -25.85 -6.62 4.31
C LEU A 68 -26.22 -5.60 5.41
N ASP A 69 -27.44 -5.06 5.38
CA ASP A 69 -27.93 -4.11 6.40
C ASP A 69 -27.91 -4.72 7.81
N GLU A 70 -28.32 -5.97 7.94
CA GLU A 70 -28.31 -6.70 9.21
C GLU A 70 -26.87 -6.91 9.72
N PHE A 71 -25.94 -7.22 8.81
CA PHE A 71 -24.52 -7.33 9.15
C PHE A 71 -23.92 -5.99 9.60
N LEU A 72 -24.22 -4.89 8.91
CA LEU A 72 -23.67 -3.57 9.21
C LEU A 72 -24.23 -2.97 10.51
N THR A 73 -25.51 -3.21 10.81
CA THR A 73 -26.17 -2.71 12.02
C THR A 73 -25.76 -3.45 13.28
N LYS A 74 -25.43 -4.76 13.18
CA LYS A 74 -24.96 -5.56 14.31
C LYS A 74 -23.62 -5.09 14.89
N LYS A 75 -22.81 -4.35 14.11
CA LYS A 75 -21.46 -3.91 14.50
C LYS A 75 -21.14 -2.53 13.93
N PRO A 76 -21.66 -1.42 14.48
CA PRO A 76 -21.18 -0.10 14.10
C PRO A 76 -19.72 0.03 14.54
N SER A 77 -18.87 0.54 13.65
CA SER A 77 -17.42 0.62 13.87
C SER A 77 -17.05 1.57 15.03
N SER A 78 -17.95 2.47 15.42
CA SER A 78 -17.82 3.30 16.62
C SER A 78 -18.07 2.56 17.94
N LEU A 79 -18.84 1.46 17.95
CA LEU A 79 -19.10 0.65 19.15
C LEU A 79 -18.08 -0.48 19.35
N MET A 80 -17.13 -0.64 18.43
CA MET A 80 -16.00 -1.59 18.53
C MET A 80 -14.94 -1.17 19.58
N GLN A 81 -15.32 -0.34 20.55
CA GLN A 81 -14.49 0.06 21.69
C GLN A 81 -15.10 -0.46 22.99
N GLN A 82 -15.17 -1.77 23.20
CA GLN A 82 -15.33 -2.32 24.54
C GLN A 82 -14.57 -3.65 24.68
N THR A 83 -13.27 -3.58 24.93
CA THR A 83 -12.61 -4.71 25.61
C THR A 83 -12.79 -4.56 27.11
N HIS A 84 -13.67 -5.39 27.67
CA HIS A 84 -13.44 -5.99 28.99
C HIS A 84 -11.98 -6.49 29.05
N GLY A 85 -11.19 -6.01 30.02
CA GLY A 85 -9.92 -6.66 30.40
C GLY A 85 -8.61 -6.06 29.87
N GLY A 86 -8.56 -4.79 29.45
CA GLY A 86 -7.29 -4.02 29.40
C GLY A 86 -6.30 -4.34 28.27
N LYS A 87 -6.65 -5.18 27.29
CA LYS A 87 -5.89 -5.34 26.04
C LYS A 87 -6.71 -4.84 24.87
N ALA A 88 -6.41 -3.64 24.39
CA ALA A 88 -7.08 -3.05 23.25
C ALA A 88 -6.75 -3.87 21.98
N ALA A 89 -7.76 -4.55 21.44
CA ALA A 89 -7.65 -5.35 20.22
C ALA A 89 -7.78 -4.45 18.97
N VAL A 90 -7.11 -4.84 17.87
CA VAL A 90 -7.43 -4.28 16.55
C VAL A 90 -8.68 -4.99 16.06
N GLU A 91 -9.77 -4.25 15.93
CA GLU A 91 -11.03 -4.78 15.41
C GLU A 91 -11.16 -4.43 13.93
N SER A 92 -11.74 -5.34 13.16
CA SER A 92 -11.93 -5.12 11.73
C SER A 92 -13.24 -5.72 11.24
N LEU A 93 -13.93 -4.99 10.35
CA LEU A 93 -15.14 -5.44 9.65
C LEU A 93 -14.86 -5.44 8.16
N SER A 94 -15.28 -6.48 7.45
CA SER A 94 -15.06 -6.60 6.01
C SER A 94 -16.34 -6.90 5.26
N VAL A 95 -16.47 -6.32 4.08
CA VAL A 95 -17.46 -6.72 3.07
C VAL A 95 -16.71 -7.10 1.81
N ILE A 96 -17.04 -8.25 1.23
CA ILE A 96 -16.40 -8.77 0.03
C ILE A 96 -17.51 -9.23 -0.92
N ARG A 97 -17.57 -8.68 -2.14
CA ARG A 97 -18.59 -9.06 -3.13
C ARG A 97 -18.22 -10.38 -3.80
N THR A 98 -17.13 -10.37 -4.55
CA THR A 98 -16.58 -11.55 -5.23
C THR A 98 -15.11 -11.29 -5.43
N ARG A 99 -14.25 -12.14 -4.85
CA ARG A 99 -12.80 -12.00 -5.04
C ARG A 99 -12.46 -12.44 -6.47
N PRO A 100 -11.75 -11.64 -7.26
CA PRO A 100 -11.20 -12.11 -8.52
C PRO A 100 -10.34 -13.34 -8.27
N THR A 101 -10.51 -14.39 -9.08
CA THR A 101 -9.60 -15.54 -9.07
C THR A 101 -8.26 -15.08 -9.61
N ALA A 102 -7.30 -14.85 -8.73
CA ALA A 102 -5.92 -14.56 -9.09
C ALA A 102 -5.16 -15.87 -9.29
N ASP A 103 -4.40 -15.98 -10.38
CA ASP A 103 -3.42 -17.05 -10.53
C ASP A 103 -2.26 -16.80 -9.55
N THR A 104 -2.19 -17.61 -8.50
CA THR A 104 -1.17 -17.50 -7.46
C THR A 104 0.06 -18.35 -7.74
N SER A 105 0.12 -19.07 -8.87
CA SER A 105 1.19 -20.03 -9.17
C SER A 105 2.59 -19.41 -9.18
N ARG A 106 2.70 -18.13 -9.54
CA ARG A 106 3.98 -17.39 -9.63
C ARG A 106 4.33 -16.62 -8.36
N HIS A 107 3.51 -16.72 -7.31
CA HIS A 107 3.68 -15.89 -6.13
C HIS A 107 4.98 -16.18 -5.36
N GLU A 108 5.36 -17.45 -5.23
CA GLU A 108 6.60 -17.80 -4.52
C GLU A 108 7.84 -17.33 -5.29
N SER A 109 7.87 -17.48 -6.62
CA SER A 109 8.96 -16.94 -7.45
C SER A 109 9.11 -15.42 -7.33
N ALA A 110 7.99 -14.70 -7.24
CA ALA A 110 8.02 -13.25 -7.01
C ALA A 110 8.65 -12.88 -5.67
N LYS A 111 8.34 -13.64 -4.60
CA LYS A 111 8.90 -13.42 -3.27
C LYS A 111 10.40 -13.69 -3.23
N GLU A 112 10.85 -14.76 -3.89
CA GLU A 112 12.27 -15.10 -3.99
C GLU A 112 13.07 -14.01 -4.73
N GLU A 113 12.60 -13.58 -5.90
CA GLU A 113 13.23 -12.51 -6.68
C GLU A 113 13.23 -11.18 -5.90
N ALA A 114 12.12 -10.84 -5.23
CA ALA A 114 12.03 -9.66 -4.39
C ALA A 114 13.00 -9.73 -3.19
N ALA A 115 13.12 -10.88 -2.53
CA ALA A 115 14.03 -11.08 -1.41
C ALA A 115 15.49 -10.88 -1.82
N GLU A 116 15.87 -11.41 -2.98
CA GLU A 116 17.21 -11.22 -3.55
C GLU A 116 17.50 -9.75 -3.87
N MET A 117 16.60 -9.08 -4.58
CA MET A 117 16.74 -7.66 -4.91
C MET A 117 16.88 -6.79 -3.64
N LEU A 118 16.10 -7.07 -2.60
CA LEU A 118 16.18 -6.36 -1.33
C LEU A 118 17.52 -6.59 -0.62
N ARG A 119 18.06 -7.81 -0.66
CA ARG A 119 19.39 -8.15 -0.10
C ARG A 119 20.49 -7.34 -0.79
N GLU A 120 20.43 -7.22 -2.11
CA GLU A 120 21.37 -6.38 -2.87
C GLU A 120 21.26 -4.90 -2.52
N ALA A 121 20.04 -4.38 -2.38
CA ALA A 121 19.79 -3.00 -1.98
C ALA A 121 20.36 -2.72 -0.58
N GLU A 122 20.17 -3.65 0.37
CA GLU A 122 20.74 -3.57 1.71
C GLU A 122 22.27 -3.55 1.69
N ALA A 123 22.91 -4.42 0.91
CA ALA A 123 24.36 -4.44 0.75
C ALA A 123 24.90 -3.11 0.20
N LYS A 124 24.24 -2.54 -0.82
CA LYS A 124 24.59 -1.22 -1.38
C LYS A 124 24.44 -0.10 -0.36
N VAL A 125 23.35 -0.10 0.41
CA VAL A 125 23.11 0.89 1.48
C VAL A 125 24.16 0.79 2.59
N GLN A 126 24.57 -0.42 2.94
CA GLN A 126 25.62 -0.65 3.93
C GLN A 126 26.99 -0.16 3.40
N ALA A 127 27.33 -0.44 2.15
CA ALA A 127 28.55 0.10 1.52
C ALA A 127 28.59 1.64 1.55
N ILE A 128 27.47 2.31 1.22
CA ILE A 128 27.37 3.79 1.31
C ILE A 128 27.53 4.29 2.75
N ARG A 129 27.05 3.53 3.73
CA ARG A 129 27.17 3.87 5.15
C ARG A 129 28.63 3.85 5.58
N ASP A 130 29.36 2.82 5.16
CA ASP A 130 30.72 2.55 5.62
C ASP A 130 31.80 3.31 4.84
N ASP A 131 31.48 3.83 3.65
CA ASP A 131 32.42 4.61 2.83
C ASP A 131 32.75 5.98 3.47
N GLU A 132 33.94 6.11 4.08
CA GLU A 132 34.40 7.35 4.73
C GLU A 132 34.65 8.51 3.76
N SER A 133 34.83 8.23 2.46
CA SER A 133 35.07 9.26 1.44
C SER A 133 33.80 10.07 1.11
N LEU A 134 32.62 9.50 1.38
CA LEU A 134 31.34 10.16 1.09
C LEU A 134 30.98 11.19 2.16
N PRO A 135 30.61 12.42 1.76
CA PRO A 135 30.25 13.44 2.73
C PRO A 135 28.93 13.07 3.42
N LYS A 136 28.85 13.33 4.73
CA LYS A 136 27.62 13.11 5.51
C LYS A 136 26.44 13.93 4.98
N ARG A 137 26.71 15.14 4.47
CA ARG A 137 25.73 16.08 3.90
C ARG A 137 26.08 16.39 2.45
N ALA A 138 25.08 16.71 1.64
CA ALA A 138 25.28 17.11 0.26
C ALA A 138 26.11 18.39 0.15
N VAL A 139 27.06 18.43 -0.78
CA VAL A 139 27.88 19.61 -1.06
C VAL A 139 27.39 20.24 -2.35
N LYS A 140 26.34 21.09 -2.24
CA LYS A 140 25.65 21.70 -3.39
C LYS A 140 26.60 22.38 -4.38
N LYS A 141 27.61 23.11 -3.87
CA LYS A 141 28.61 23.82 -4.69
C LYS A 141 29.42 22.89 -5.62
N LYS A 142 29.61 21.63 -5.22
CA LYS A 142 30.37 20.64 -5.99
C LYS A 142 29.48 19.61 -6.70
N GLY A 143 28.15 19.70 -6.56
CA GLY A 143 27.22 18.70 -7.08
C GLY A 143 27.35 17.30 -6.45
N ILE A 144 28.04 17.18 -5.30
CA ILE A 144 28.27 15.88 -4.66
C ILE A 144 27.09 15.56 -3.73
N LEU A 145 26.44 14.41 -3.96
CA LEU A 145 25.36 13.89 -3.13
C LEU A 145 25.91 13.39 -1.79
N GLY A 146 25.15 13.63 -0.71
CA GLY A 146 25.50 13.10 0.61
C GLY A 146 25.05 11.66 0.81
N LYS A 147 25.61 10.96 1.81
CA LYS A 147 25.22 9.57 2.17
C LYS A 147 23.71 9.37 2.29
N LYS A 148 22.97 10.34 2.85
CA LYS A 148 21.49 10.26 2.97
C LYS A 148 20.79 10.17 1.61
N GLN A 149 21.20 10.99 0.65
CA GLN A 149 20.60 11.03 -0.68
C GLN A 149 20.94 9.78 -1.49
N LEU A 150 22.19 9.31 -1.38
CA LEU A 150 22.62 8.08 -2.04
C LEU A 150 21.85 6.85 -1.52
N LYS A 151 21.71 6.71 -0.19
CA LYS A 151 20.88 5.64 0.38
C LYS A 151 19.42 5.71 -0.07
N GLN A 152 18.84 6.92 -0.11
CA GLN A 152 17.48 7.09 -0.60
C GLN A 152 17.33 6.69 -2.06
N ALA A 153 18.30 7.04 -2.91
CA ALA A 153 18.29 6.66 -4.32
C ALA A 153 18.34 5.13 -4.52
N VAL A 154 19.10 4.41 -3.69
CA VAL A 154 19.11 2.93 -3.70
C VAL A 154 17.74 2.37 -3.32
N TRP A 155 17.09 2.92 -2.30
CA TRP A 155 15.74 2.49 -1.91
C TRP A 155 14.66 2.85 -2.92
N ASP A 156 14.79 3.98 -3.60
CA ASP A 156 13.89 4.39 -4.68
C ASP A 156 14.05 3.46 -5.89
N ASP A 157 15.27 3.09 -6.29
CA ASP A 157 15.53 2.09 -7.34
C ASP A 157 14.97 0.70 -6.96
N ALA A 158 15.19 0.26 -5.73
CA ALA A 158 14.63 -0.99 -5.21
C ALA A 158 13.10 -0.99 -5.25
N HIS A 159 12.47 0.16 -4.97
CA HIS A 159 11.02 0.30 -5.01
C HIS A 159 10.45 0.14 -6.42
N GLU A 160 11.06 0.77 -7.44
CA GLU A 160 10.61 0.60 -8.82
C GLU A 160 10.81 -0.83 -9.31
N LYS A 161 11.94 -1.46 -8.99
CA LYS A 161 12.17 -2.89 -9.29
C LYS A 161 11.15 -3.80 -8.62
N LEU A 162 10.75 -3.50 -7.39
CA LEU A 162 9.73 -4.28 -6.69
C LEU A 162 8.36 -4.18 -7.39
N LYS A 163 8.03 -3.03 -7.99
CA LYS A 163 6.82 -2.89 -8.82
C LYS A 163 6.93 -3.72 -10.10
N GLU A 164 8.08 -3.69 -10.77
CA GLU A 164 8.32 -4.49 -11.97
C GLU A 164 8.18 -5.99 -11.69
N ILE A 165 8.75 -6.48 -10.58
CA ILE A 165 8.61 -7.86 -10.12
C ILE A 165 7.12 -8.17 -9.87
N ALA A 166 6.42 -7.29 -9.15
CA ALA A 166 5.00 -7.47 -8.85
C ALA A 166 4.16 -7.63 -10.12
N VAL A 167 4.32 -6.73 -11.09
CA VAL A 167 3.59 -6.79 -12.37
C VAL A 167 3.95 -8.05 -13.17
N ARG A 168 5.24 -8.39 -13.26
CA ARG A 168 5.73 -9.54 -14.04
C ARG A 168 5.17 -10.88 -13.54
N HIS A 169 5.01 -11.01 -12.22
CA HIS A 169 4.53 -12.24 -11.57
C HIS A 169 3.04 -12.22 -11.22
N GLY A 170 2.28 -11.20 -11.65
CA GLY A 170 0.83 -11.13 -11.41
C GLY A 170 0.42 -10.66 -10.01
N TYR A 171 1.35 -10.14 -9.21
CA TYR A 171 1.11 -9.49 -7.91
C TYR A 171 0.52 -8.07 -8.07
N VAL A 172 -0.53 -7.95 -8.89
CA VAL A 172 -1.13 -6.66 -9.25
C VAL A 172 -2.20 -6.20 -8.26
N SER A 173 -2.71 -7.09 -7.42
CA SER A 173 -3.69 -6.77 -6.39
C SER A 173 -3.10 -5.92 -5.26
N GLY A 174 -3.99 -5.21 -4.57
CA GLY A 174 -3.57 -4.38 -3.45
C GLY A 174 -4.70 -3.68 -2.73
N GLN A 175 -4.33 -2.65 -1.95
CA GLN A 175 -5.25 -1.93 -1.09
C GLN A 175 -5.09 -0.41 -1.21
N GLY A 176 -6.19 0.27 -1.52
CA GLY A 176 -6.35 1.70 -1.28
C GLY A 176 -6.64 1.96 0.20
N VAL A 177 -6.02 2.97 0.81
CA VAL A 177 -6.19 3.29 2.24
C VAL A 177 -6.74 4.69 2.41
N VAL A 178 -7.82 4.82 3.18
CA VAL A 178 -8.43 6.07 3.62
C VAL A 178 -8.29 6.17 5.14
N PHE A 179 -7.73 7.27 5.64
CA PHE A 179 -7.75 7.56 7.08
C PHE A 179 -8.98 8.40 7.41
N LEU A 180 -9.74 7.97 8.41
CA LEU A 180 -10.99 8.60 8.80
C LEU A 180 -10.86 9.19 10.20
N LYS A 181 -11.61 10.25 10.43
CA LYS A 181 -11.91 10.67 11.80
C LYS A 181 -13.00 9.76 12.36
N GLN A 182 -12.95 9.47 13.65
CA GLN A 182 -13.86 8.52 14.29
C GLN A 182 -15.32 8.94 14.14
N GLU A 183 -15.62 10.24 14.24
CA GLU A 183 -16.99 10.76 14.18
C GLU A 183 -17.65 10.54 12.81
N LYS A 184 -16.84 10.30 11.77
CA LYS A 184 -17.32 10.04 10.40
C LYS A 184 -17.16 8.59 9.98
N ALA A 185 -16.53 7.75 10.81
CA ALA A 185 -16.14 6.41 10.42
C ALA A 185 -17.35 5.55 10.05
N ASP A 186 -18.40 5.55 10.88
CA ASP A 186 -19.59 4.73 10.66
C ASP A 186 -20.38 5.13 9.42
N GLY A 187 -20.65 6.43 9.26
CA GLY A 187 -21.39 6.93 8.10
C GLY A 187 -20.65 6.63 6.79
N VAL A 188 -19.33 6.82 6.77
CA VAL A 188 -18.51 6.47 5.60
C VAL A 188 -18.46 4.96 5.41
N TRP A 189 -18.30 4.17 6.47
CA TRP A 189 -18.27 2.71 6.41
C TRP A 189 -19.54 2.16 5.77
N PHE A 190 -20.69 2.55 6.30
CA PHE A 190 -21.99 2.09 5.84
C PHE A 190 -22.17 2.43 4.35
N SER A 191 -21.96 3.70 3.99
CA SER A 191 -22.10 4.18 2.61
C SER A 191 -21.16 3.45 1.63
N VAL A 192 -19.89 3.26 2.01
CA VAL A 192 -18.91 2.56 1.18
C VAL A 192 -19.23 1.07 1.07
N ALA A 193 -19.63 0.42 2.16
CA ALA A 193 -19.95 -1.00 2.18
C ALA A 193 -21.09 -1.33 1.21
N HIS A 194 -22.18 -0.56 1.24
CA HIS A 194 -23.25 -0.66 0.24
C HIS A 194 -22.74 -0.42 -1.18
N SER A 195 -21.94 0.63 -1.37
CA SER A 195 -21.45 1.00 -2.69
C SER A 195 -20.55 -0.06 -3.32
N VAL A 196 -19.76 -0.78 -2.52
CA VAL A 196 -18.92 -1.90 -2.98
C VAL A 196 -19.78 -3.09 -3.42
N VAL A 197 -20.88 -3.37 -2.72
CA VAL A 197 -21.74 -4.53 -3.02
C VAL A 197 -22.65 -4.25 -4.22
N SER A 198 -23.33 -3.10 -4.24
CA SER A 198 -24.39 -2.81 -5.22
C SER A 198 -24.46 -1.37 -5.70
N GLY A 199 -23.49 -0.51 -5.36
CA GLY A 199 -23.48 0.91 -5.78
C GLY A 199 -22.33 1.27 -6.72
N ALA A 200 -21.92 2.54 -6.68
CA ALA A 200 -20.98 3.11 -7.64
C ALA A 200 -19.56 2.50 -7.57
N LEU A 201 -19.13 2.00 -6.40
CA LEU A 201 -17.83 1.33 -6.27
C LEU A 201 -17.85 -0.08 -6.88
N SER A 202 -19.01 -0.71 -6.99
CA SER A 202 -19.16 -2.07 -7.52
C SER A 202 -18.81 -2.18 -9.02
N THR A 203 -18.82 -1.06 -9.75
CA THR A 203 -18.42 -0.96 -11.17
C THR A 203 -16.95 -0.59 -11.36
N THR A 204 -16.22 -0.34 -10.27
CA THR A 204 -14.77 -0.07 -10.29
C THR A 204 -13.98 -1.37 -10.09
N ASN A 205 -12.65 -1.26 -10.02
CA ASN A 205 -11.77 -2.39 -9.74
C ASN A 205 -11.74 -2.82 -8.25
N VAL A 206 -12.58 -2.21 -7.39
CA VAL A 206 -12.75 -2.60 -5.99
C VAL A 206 -13.64 -3.83 -5.88
N TYR A 207 -13.21 -4.81 -5.09
CA TYR A 207 -13.99 -6.02 -4.82
C TYR A 207 -14.29 -6.24 -3.33
N GLY A 208 -13.73 -5.42 -2.45
CA GLY A 208 -13.99 -5.50 -1.02
C GLY A 208 -13.58 -4.24 -0.28
N ALA A 209 -14.18 -4.05 0.89
CA ALA A 209 -13.81 -3.00 1.83
C ALA A 209 -13.60 -3.58 3.22
N ASN A 210 -12.65 -3.03 3.96
CA ASN A 210 -12.30 -3.44 5.31
C ASN A 210 -12.11 -2.20 6.18
N MET A 211 -12.97 -2.03 7.18
CA MET A 211 -12.76 -1.04 8.22
C MET A 211 -11.85 -1.62 9.29
N VAL A 212 -10.83 -0.88 9.70
CA VAL A 212 -9.92 -1.24 10.79
C VAL A 212 -9.93 -0.15 11.83
N VAL A 213 -10.23 -0.52 13.07
CA VAL A 213 -10.22 0.38 14.23
C VAL A 213 -9.07 -0.03 15.14
N GLY A 214 -8.13 0.89 15.34
CA GLY A 214 -6.93 0.69 16.14
C GLY A 214 -7.14 1.00 17.63
N PRO A 215 -6.30 0.42 18.50
CA PRO A 215 -6.47 0.42 19.96
C PRO A 215 -6.25 1.76 20.69
N ASP A 216 -5.87 2.84 20.01
CA ASP A 216 -5.43 4.05 20.71
C ASP A 216 -5.80 5.31 19.93
N HIS A 217 -6.66 6.13 20.52
CA HIS A 217 -7.24 7.35 19.98
C HIS A 217 -6.45 8.60 20.41
N GLU A 218 -5.62 8.51 21.45
CA GLU A 218 -4.97 9.69 22.05
C GLU A 218 -3.54 9.92 21.54
N THR A 219 -2.82 8.88 21.11
CA THR A 219 -1.37 8.99 20.84
C THR A 219 -0.95 9.08 19.37
N ARG A 220 -1.85 8.83 18.41
CA ARG A 220 -1.51 8.87 16.98
C ARG A 220 -2.12 10.07 16.27
N ALA A 221 -1.26 10.95 15.77
CA ALA A 221 -1.62 12.08 14.90
C ALA A 221 -2.33 11.67 13.58
N TRP A 222 -2.35 10.38 13.25
CA TRP A 222 -3.11 9.80 12.15
C TRP A 222 -4.15 8.86 12.74
N GLY A 223 -5.44 9.17 12.51
CA GLY A 223 -6.58 8.53 13.15
C GLY A 223 -6.45 7.01 13.31
N SER A 224 -6.88 6.51 14.47
CA SER A 224 -6.95 5.08 14.80
C SER A 224 -7.79 4.28 13.82
N THR A 225 -8.68 4.95 13.08
CA THR A 225 -9.60 4.32 12.12
C THR A 225 -9.16 4.50 10.68
N SER A 226 -9.02 3.37 9.97
CA SER A 226 -8.71 3.36 8.55
C SER A 226 -9.67 2.45 7.79
N LEU A 227 -10.18 2.95 6.67
CA LEU A 227 -10.90 2.17 5.67
C LEU A 227 -9.92 1.71 4.59
N ARG A 228 -9.94 0.42 4.27
CA ARG A 228 -9.11 -0.21 3.24
C ARG A 228 -10.00 -0.76 2.14
N LEU A 229 -9.66 -0.49 0.89
CA LEU A 229 -10.40 -0.97 -0.29
C LEU A 229 -9.50 -1.95 -1.04
N SER A 230 -9.94 -3.19 -1.16
CA SER A 230 -9.24 -4.23 -1.89
C SER A 230 -9.50 -4.09 -3.39
N MET A 231 -8.43 -4.00 -4.19
CA MET A 231 -8.46 -3.71 -5.62
C MET A 231 -7.81 -4.83 -6.41
N SER A 232 -8.38 -5.18 -7.57
CA SER A 232 -7.86 -6.25 -8.43
C SER A 232 -6.54 -5.88 -9.11
N ASN A 233 -6.37 -4.61 -9.50
CA ASN A 233 -5.13 -4.12 -10.10
C ASN A 233 -4.82 -2.70 -9.59
N VAL A 234 -3.80 -2.57 -8.74
CA VAL A 234 -3.36 -1.27 -8.23
C VAL A 234 -2.36 -0.57 -9.13
N PHE A 235 -1.90 -1.19 -10.22
CA PHE A 235 -0.96 -0.57 -11.16
C PHE A 235 -1.64 0.14 -12.32
N ASP A 236 -2.93 -0.15 -12.56
CA ASP A 236 -3.73 0.63 -13.51
C ASP A 236 -4.06 2.00 -12.92
N ARG A 237 -3.33 3.02 -13.39
CA ARG A 237 -3.48 4.39 -12.89
C ARG A 237 -4.87 4.95 -13.19
N ASP A 238 -5.47 4.60 -14.31
CA ASP A 238 -6.74 5.18 -14.72
C ASP A 238 -7.89 4.59 -13.90
N GLU A 239 -7.87 3.28 -13.66
CA GLU A 239 -8.82 2.63 -12.75
C GLU A 239 -8.71 3.15 -11.32
N VAL A 240 -7.47 3.30 -10.80
CA VAL A 240 -7.23 3.84 -9.45
C VAL A 240 -7.67 5.31 -9.36
N THR A 241 -7.49 6.09 -10.43
CA THR A 241 -7.93 7.48 -10.49
C THR A 241 -9.45 7.57 -10.54
N GLU A 242 -10.11 6.69 -11.28
CA GLU A 242 -11.57 6.64 -11.33
C GLU A 242 -12.17 6.22 -9.99
N LEU A 243 -11.57 5.22 -9.32
CA LEU A 243 -11.93 4.88 -7.95
C LEU A 243 -11.83 6.10 -7.02
N MET A 244 -10.73 6.85 -7.08
CA MET A 244 -10.56 8.07 -6.29
C MET A 244 -11.67 9.09 -6.55
N ARG A 245 -12.03 9.33 -7.82
CA ARG A 245 -13.12 10.25 -8.19
C ARG A 245 -14.46 9.77 -7.64
N THR A 246 -14.77 8.49 -7.79
CA THR A 246 -16.01 7.88 -7.27
C THR A 246 -16.08 8.00 -5.75
N LEU A 247 -15.00 7.70 -5.02
CA LEU A 247 -14.95 7.88 -3.57
C LEU A 247 -15.22 9.32 -3.14
N MET A 248 -14.65 10.29 -3.86
CA MET A 248 -14.85 11.69 -3.53
C MET A 248 -16.27 12.18 -3.83
N ARG A 249 -16.81 11.83 -5.00
CA ARG A 249 -18.15 12.26 -5.44
C ARG A 249 -19.27 11.60 -4.68
N GLN A 250 -19.13 10.33 -4.32
CA GLN A 250 -20.22 9.53 -3.73
C GLN A 250 -20.09 9.40 -2.22
N HIS A 251 -18.88 9.49 -1.68
CA HIS A 251 -18.61 9.20 -0.27
C HIS A 251 -17.84 10.32 0.46
N GLY A 252 -17.47 11.39 -0.23
CA GLY A 252 -16.82 12.57 0.37
C GLY A 252 -15.43 12.28 0.95
N VAL A 253 -14.81 11.15 0.60
CA VAL A 253 -13.51 10.71 1.11
C VAL A 253 -12.51 10.50 -0.02
N LYS A 254 -11.22 10.60 0.31
CA LYS A 254 -10.13 10.39 -0.65
C LYS A 254 -9.23 9.26 -0.18
N LEU A 255 -8.68 8.48 -1.11
CA LEU A 255 -7.53 7.63 -0.81
C LEU A 255 -6.41 8.52 -0.29
N THR A 256 -5.67 8.04 0.69
CA THR A 256 -4.44 8.67 1.16
C THR A 256 -3.24 8.11 0.39
N LEU A 257 -3.23 6.79 0.23
CA LEU A 257 -2.20 6.01 -0.43
C LEU A 257 -2.78 4.70 -0.98
N VAL A 258 -2.10 4.10 -1.93
CA VAL A 258 -2.42 2.79 -2.50
C VAL A 258 -1.21 1.88 -2.39
N LYS A 259 -1.38 0.68 -1.85
CA LYS A 259 -0.31 -0.33 -1.67
C LYS A 259 -0.61 -1.57 -2.52
N PHE A 260 0.42 -2.32 -2.88
CA PHE A 260 0.31 -3.60 -3.56
C PHE A 260 0.65 -4.74 -2.60
N ASP A 261 0.05 -5.91 -2.81
CA ASP A 261 0.07 -7.00 -1.82
C ASP A 261 1.44 -7.65 -1.66
N LEU A 262 2.31 -7.63 -2.68
CA LEU A 262 3.67 -8.17 -2.56
C LEU A 262 4.44 -7.48 -1.42
N HIS A 263 4.24 -6.18 -1.19
CA HIS A 263 4.90 -5.49 -0.07
C HIS A 263 4.49 -6.08 1.30
N LYS A 264 3.22 -6.48 1.44
CA LYS A 264 2.72 -7.17 2.65
C LYS A 264 3.27 -8.59 2.71
N ALA A 265 3.25 -9.31 1.59
CA ALA A 265 3.74 -10.68 1.49
C ALA A 265 5.23 -10.81 1.85
N MET A 266 6.02 -9.79 1.54
CA MET A 266 7.45 -9.71 1.87
C MET A 266 7.73 -9.29 3.32
N GLY A 267 6.71 -9.03 4.14
CA GLY A 267 6.89 -8.54 5.52
C GLY A 267 7.62 -7.20 5.60
N LEU A 268 7.52 -6.40 4.53
CA LEU A 268 8.19 -5.10 4.50
C LEU A 268 7.40 -4.14 5.39
N ASP A 269 8.01 -3.80 6.53
CA ASP A 269 7.47 -2.82 7.46
C ASP A 269 7.74 -1.38 7.03
N LYS A 270 7.05 -0.45 7.71
CA LYS A 270 7.21 0.99 7.52
C LYS A 270 8.67 1.40 7.82
N GLY A 271 9.48 1.69 6.79
CA GLY A 271 10.71 2.46 7.04
C GLY A 271 11.81 2.42 5.98
N LYS A 272 12.04 1.29 5.31
CA LYS A 272 13.16 1.19 4.35
C LYS A 272 12.75 1.55 2.93
N ILE A 273 11.62 1.02 2.50
CA ILE A 273 11.10 1.17 1.14
C ILE A 273 9.74 1.87 1.17
N LYS A 274 9.41 2.61 0.11
CA LYS A 274 8.07 3.18 -0.04
C LYS A 274 7.07 2.03 -0.15
N SER A 275 6.04 2.06 0.68
CA SER A 275 5.01 1.01 0.71
C SER A 275 3.85 1.24 -0.25
N HIS A 276 3.83 2.38 -0.94
CA HIS A 276 2.73 2.80 -1.81
C HIS A 276 3.18 2.85 -3.27
N VAL A 277 2.29 2.46 -4.18
CA VAL A 277 2.42 2.69 -5.63
C VAL A 277 1.99 4.11 -5.96
N TRP A 278 0.89 4.56 -5.35
CA TRP A 278 0.29 5.88 -5.60
C TRP A 278 0.05 6.62 -4.30
N LEU A 279 0.32 7.93 -4.32
CA LEU A 279 -0.27 8.89 -3.39
C LEU A 279 -1.41 9.61 -4.10
N HIS A 280 -2.34 10.14 -3.30
CA HIS A 280 -3.45 10.92 -3.84
C HIS A 280 -3.01 12.09 -4.72
N SER A 281 -1.89 12.74 -4.38
CA SER A 281 -1.29 13.82 -5.18
C SER A 281 -0.72 13.37 -6.53
N ASN A 282 -0.55 12.06 -6.75
CA ASN A 282 -0.15 11.50 -8.04
C ASN A 282 -1.36 11.18 -8.96
N LEU A 283 -2.55 11.07 -8.37
CA LEU A 283 -3.76 10.64 -9.06
C LEU A 283 -4.60 11.83 -9.53
N LEU A 284 -4.76 12.84 -8.69
CA LEU A 284 -5.58 14.02 -8.99
C LEU A 284 -4.86 15.32 -8.66
N SER A 285 -5.19 16.39 -9.38
CA SER A 285 -4.71 17.73 -9.08
C SER A 285 -5.43 18.33 -7.88
N ASN A 286 -4.84 19.36 -7.26
CA ASN A 286 -5.49 20.09 -6.17
C ASN A 286 -6.80 20.75 -6.57
N ASP A 287 -6.95 21.16 -7.83
CA ASP A 287 -8.16 21.79 -8.33
C ASP A 287 -9.27 20.76 -8.56
N ASP A 288 -8.93 19.56 -9.04
CA ASP A 288 -9.86 18.42 -9.08
C ASP A 288 -10.35 18.07 -7.67
N PHE A 289 -9.44 18.03 -6.68
CA PHE A 289 -9.81 17.78 -5.29
C PHE A 289 -10.83 18.80 -4.77
N LYS A 290 -10.64 20.09 -5.06
CA LYS A 290 -11.56 21.16 -4.64
C LYS A 290 -12.90 21.03 -5.36
N LYS A 291 -12.88 20.77 -6.68
CA LYS A 291 -14.08 20.64 -7.51
C LYS A 291 -14.95 19.48 -7.04
N LEU A 292 -14.39 18.27 -6.95
CA LEU A 292 -15.11 17.06 -6.54
C LEU A 292 -15.67 17.19 -5.12
N ARG A 293 -14.93 17.84 -4.23
CA ARG A 293 -15.39 18.10 -2.87
C ARG A 293 -16.56 19.09 -2.85
N LYS A 294 -16.52 20.14 -3.67
CA LYS A 294 -17.62 21.10 -3.81
C LYS A 294 -18.87 20.42 -4.37
N GLU A 295 -18.71 19.58 -5.39
CA GLU A 295 -19.81 18.78 -5.96
C GLU A 295 -20.48 17.92 -4.88
N TYR A 296 -19.69 17.13 -4.14
CA TYR A 296 -20.20 16.28 -3.04
C TYR A 296 -21.01 17.10 -2.03
N TYR A 297 -20.46 18.19 -1.48
CA TYR A 297 -21.18 18.97 -0.48
C TYR A 297 -22.36 19.77 -1.06
N GLY A 298 -22.31 20.15 -2.33
CA GLY A 298 -23.42 20.84 -3.00
C GLY A 298 -24.69 19.99 -3.05
N GLU A 299 -24.55 18.70 -3.38
CA GLU A 299 -25.68 17.76 -3.48
C GLU A 299 -26.39 17.52 -2.14
N PHE A 300 -25.67 17.61 -1.01
CA PHE A 300 -26.29 17.47 0.31
C PHE A 300 -27.19 18.66 0.66
N HIS A 301 -26.87 19.86 0.18
CA HIS A 301 -27.64 21.06 0.50
C HIS A 301 -28.90 21.16 -0.36
N SER A 302 -28.88 20.64 -1.59
CA SER A 302 -30.06 20.58 -2.44
C SER A 302 -31.08 19.54 -1.95
N LYS A 303 -30.63 18.39 -1.43
CA LYS A 303 -31.52 17.34 -0.91
C LYS A 303 -32.21 17.68 0.42
N SER A 304 -31.74 18.68 1.16
CA SER A 304 -32.36 19.11 2.43
C SER A 304 -33.38 20.24 2.26
N THR A 305 -33.58 20.74 1.03
CA THR A 305 -34.53 21.82 0.71
C THR A 305 -35.74 21.35 -0.09
N GLU A 306 -35.81 20.05 -0.39
CA GLU A 306 -37.01 19.35 -0.88
C GLU A 306 -37.66 18.57 0.27
#